data_AF-A0A2N1MRL1-F1
#
_entry.id   AF-A0A2N1MRL1-F1
#
_cell.length_a   1.000
_cell.length_b   1.000
_cell.length_c   1.000
_cell.angle_alpha   90.00
_cell.angle_beta   90.00
_cell.angle_gamma   90.00
#
_symmetry.space_group_name_H-M   'P 1'
#
loop_
_entity.id
_entity.type
_entity.pdbx_description
1 polymer ?
#
loop_
_entity_poly.entity_id
_entity_poly.type
_entity_poly.pdbx_seq_one_letter_code
_entity_poly.pdbx_strand_id
1 'polypeptide(L)'
;MGDQSQVIDDTHELTKKVIDSLHSKEIYYLRDWIKKFFTQVKGRYDVGGWANWAKLLGALDEKSASGKLEIILDEVQMTVDDFEQSYNMKNESNVQFHDKAKNLAEARNRFESMKFSGEMEKYEEPLRKLFRTLKICNLHLANKHVLIYENLLTCVL
;
A
#
# COMPACT_ATOMS: atom_id res chain seq x y z
N MET A 1 19.99 24.75 -41.13
CA MET A 1 18.62 24.44 -40.65
C MET A 1 18.50 23.07 -39.95
N GLY A 2 19.56 22.23 -39.86
CA GLY A 2 19.49 20.92 -39.18
C GLY A 2 19.63 20.94 -37.65
N ASP A 3 20.07 22.04 -37.06
CA ASP A 3 20.43 22.12 -35.64
C ASP A 3 19.22 22.44 -34.73
N GLN A 4 18.28 23.24 -35.24
CA GLN A 4 17.10 23.64 -34.46
C GLN A 4 16.05 22.53 -34.31
N SER A 5 15.86 21.67 -35.34
CA SER A 5 14.89 20.58 -35.22
C SER A 5 15.36 19.51 -34.24
N GLN A 6 16.66 19.20 -34.24
CA GLN A 6 17.25 18.23 -33.33
C GLN A 6 17.17 18.69 -31.87
N VAL A 7 17.46 19.97 -31.59
CA VAL A 7 17.29 20.55 -30.25
C VAL A 7 15.82 20.50 -29.80
N ILE A 8 14.86 20.73 -30.70
CA ILE A 8 13.43 20.62 -30.39
C ILE A 8 13.05 19.18 -30.06
N ASP A 9 13.47 18.21 -30.87
CA ASP A 9 13.18 16.79 -30.68
C ASP A 9 13.77 16.27 -29.35
N ASP A 10 15.03 16.60 -29.05
CA ASP A 10 15.70 16.24 -27.79
C ASP A 10 15.00 16.86 -26.58
N THR A 11 14.57 18.13 -26.70
CA THR A 11 13.82 18.82 -25.63
C THR A 11 12.47 18.14 -25.40
N HIS A 12 11.80 17.71 -26.47
CA HIS A 12 10.51 17.03 -26.39
C HIS A 12 10.65 15.65 -25.74
N GLU A 13 11.70 14.90 -26.08
CA GLU A 13 12.01 13.61 -25.46
C GLU A 13 12.34 13.76 -23.97
N LEU A 14 13.18 14.74 -23.60
CA LEU A 14 13.49 15.04 -22.20
C LEU A 14 12.24 15.44 -21.41
N THR A 15 11.38 16.28 -21.99
CA THR A 15 10.12 16.70 -21.35
C THR A 15 9.21 15.51 -21.10
N LYS A 16 9.11 14.58 -22.06
CA LYS A 16 8.34 13.34 -21.90
C LYS A 16 8.90 12.47 -20.77
N LYS A 17 10.22 12.27 -20.73
CA LYS A 17 10.89 11.52 -19.64
C LYS A 17 10.67 12.16 -18.27
N VAL A 18 10.69 13.49 -18.18
CA VAL A 18 10.41 14.22 -16.93
C VAL A 18 8.95 14.03 -16.50
N ILE A 19 7.99 14.15 -17.43
CA ILE A 19 6.57 13.93 -17.14
C ILE A 19 6.33 12.49 -16.68
N ASP A 20 6.90 11.50 -17.38
CA ASP A 20 6.78 10.09 -17.01
C ASP A 20 7.40 9.81 -15.62
N SER A 21 8.54 10.44 -15.31
CA SER A 21 9.19 10.37 -13.99
C SER A 21 8.40 11.07 -12.88
N LEU A 22 7.62 12.10 -13.20
CA LEU A 22 6.74 12.77 -12.24
C LEU A 22 5.47 11.95 -11.99
N HIS A 23 4.87 11.39 -13.05
CA HIS A 23 3.72 10.49 -12.94
C HIS A 23 4.06 9.23 -12.15
N SER A 24 5.23 8.64 -12.38
CA SER A 24 5.67 7.45 -11.64
C SER A 24 5.79 7.69 -10.13
N LYS A 25 6.06 8.93 -9.70
CA LYS A 25 6.12 9.32 -8.28
C LYS A 25 4.76 9.53 -7.64
N GLU A 26 3.67 9.62 -8.40
CA GLU A 26 2.32 9.74 -7.82
C GLU A 26 1.93 8.51 -6.99
N ILE A 27 2.52 7.36 -7.29
CA ILE A 27 2.32 6.13 -6.53
C ILE A 27 2.63 6.34 -5.04
N TYR A 28 3.62 7.17 -4.72
CA TYR A 28 4.05 7.43 -3.35
C TYR A 28 2.98 8.14 -2.51
N TYR A 29 1.97 8.77 -3.11
CA TYR A 29 0.82 9.26 -2.35
C TYR A 29 0.03 8.13 -1.67
N LEU A 30 0.19 6.88 -2.12
CA LEU A 30 -0.44 5.71 -1.48
C LEU A 30 0.33 5.23 -0.24
N ARG A 31 1.50 5.82 0.07
CA ARG A 31 2.33 5.45 1.24
C ARG A 31 1.54 5.39 2.54
N ASP A 32 0.67 6.37 2.78
CA ASP A 32 -0.05 6.42 4.05
C ASP A 32 -1.14 5.33 4.14
N TRP A 33 -1.63 4.81 3.00
CA TRP A 33 -2.47 3.60 2.97
C TRP A 33 -1.68 2.33 3.21
N ILE A 34 -0.45 2.26 2.70
CA ILE A 34 0.49 1.21 3.06
C ILE A 34 0.72 1.20 4.57
N LYS A 35 1.00 2.35 5.19
CA LYS A 35 1.11 2.43 6.66
C LYS A 35 -0.15 1.93 7.38
N LYS A 36 -1.35 2.32 6.92
CA LYS A 36 -2.61 1.85 7.51
C LYS A 36 -2.75 0.32 7.42
N PHE A 37 -2.44 -0.25 6.26
CA PHE A 37 -2.43 -1.69 6.05
C PHE A 37 -1.44 -2.40 7.00
N PHE A 38 -0.21 -1.91 7.10
CA PHE A 38 0.80 -2.48 8.01
C PHE A 38 0.36 -2.41 9.47
N THR A 39 -0.30 -1.34 9.90
CA THR A 39 -0.88 -1.24 11.25
C THR A 39 -1.94 -2.32 11.48
N GLN A 40 -2.77 -2.64 10.48
CA GLN A 40 -3.78 -3.70 10.60
C GLN A 40 -3.16 -5.11 10.65
N VAL A 41 -2.20 -5.40 9.76
CA VAL A 41 -1.48 -6.68 9.78
C VAL A 41 -0.74 -6.84 11.11
N LYS A 42 -0.09 -5.77 11.58
CA LYS A 42 0.53 -5.75 12.89
C LYS A 42 -0.47 -6.07 14.00
N GLY A 43 -1.64 -5.45 14.03
CA GLY A 43 -2.66 -5.73 15.05
C GLY A 43 -3.09 -7.21 15.10
N ARG A 44 -3.05 -7.92 13.98
CA ARG A 44 -3.32 -9.37 13.91
C ARG A 44 -2.10 -10.23 14.28
N TYR A 45 -0.91 -9.78 13.89
CA TYR A 45 0.35 -10.46 14.18
C TYR A 45 0.72 -10.37 15.67
N ASP A 46 0.43 -9.21 16.27
CA ASP A 46 0.95 -8.75 17.55
C ASP A 46 0.15 -9.22 18.76
N VAL A 47 0.04 -10.55 18.91
CA VAL A 47 -0.34 -11.21 20.17
C VAL A 47 0.86 -11.25 21.15
N GLY A 48 2.00 -10.61 20.84
CA GLY A 48 3.27 -10.79 21.57
C GLY A 48 4.21 -9.59 21.74
N GLY A 49 3.78 -8.35 21.43
CA GLY A 49 4.51 -7.10 21.60
C GLY A 49 5.35 -6.59 20.40
N TRP A 50 5.67 -5.29 20.45
CA TRP A 50 6.43 -4.51 19.45
C TRP A 50 7.75 -5.17 18.98
N ALA A 51 8.44 -5.88 19.87
CA ALA A 51 9.71 -6.55 19.56
C ALA A 51 9.58 -7.62 18.46
N ASN A 52 8.45 -8.35 18.43
CA ASN A 52 8.20 -9.37 17.41
C ASN A 52 7.90 -8.78 16.04
N TRP A 53 7.29 -7.59 16.00
CA TRP A 53 7.06 -6.86 14.76
C TRP A 53 8.36 -6.29 14.19
N ALA A 54 9.20 -5.69 15.02
CA ALA A 54 10.52 -5.20 14.59
C ALA A 54 11.42 -6.33 14.08
N LYS A 55 11.40 -7.49 14.76
CA LYS A 55 12.13 -8.68 14.32
C LYS A 55 11.61 -9.21 12.98
N LEU A 56 10.29 -9.18 12.75
CA LEU A 56 9.71 -9.58 11.46
C LEU A 56 10.14 -8.64 10.33
N LEU A 57 10.16 -7.32 10.56
CA LEU A 57 10.61 -6.38 9.55
C LEU A 57 12.10 -6.57 9.22
N GLY A 58 12.96 -6.78 10.22
CA GLY A 58 14.36 -7.13 9.98
C GLY A 58 14.54 -8.49 9.27
N ALA A 59 13.66 -9.45 9.56
CA ALA A 59 13.68 -10.75 8.89
C ALA A 59 13.24 -10.66 7.41
N LEU A 60 12.36 -9.71 7.06
CA LEU A 60 12.05 -9.40 5.65
C LEU A 60 13.27 -8.85 4.91
N ASP A 61 14.05 -7.97 5.54
CA ASP A 61 15.32 -7.50 4.96
C ASP A 61 16.31 -8.67 4.74
N GLU A 62 16.25 -9.71 5.59
CA GLU A 62 17.03 -10.95 5.48
C GLU A 62 16.32 -12.06 4.65
N LYS A 63 15.19 -11.77 4.02
CA LYS A 63 14.34 -12.71 3.24
C LYS A 63 13.87 -13.97 4.00
N SER A 64 13.75 -13.88 5.32
CA SER A 64 13.26 -14.95 6.19
C SER A 64 11.91 -14.60 6.81
N ALA A 65 10.82 -14.78 6.04
CA ALA A 65 9.48 -14.60 6.59
C ALA A 65 9.14 -15.70 7.61
N SER A 66 8.43 -15.35 8.68
CA SER A 66 7.94 -16.32 9.66
C SER A 66 6.65 -16.96 9.15
N GLY A 67 6.43 -18.26 9.41
CA GLY A 67 5.18 -18.95 9.01
C GLY A 67 3.91 -18.33 9.60
N LYS A 68 4.02 -17.56 10.70
CA LYS A 68 2.89 -16.79 11.27
C LYS A 68 2.48 -15.62 10.38
N LEU A 69 3.44 -14.96 9.71
CA LEU A 69 3.14 -13.90 8.76
C LEU A 69 2.41 -14.49 7.55
N GLU A 70 2.89 -15.61 7.02
CA GLU A 70 2.28 -16.29 5.87
C GLU A 70 0.80 -16.62 6.13
N ILE A 71 0.46 -17.15 7.31
CA ILE A 71 -0.93 -17.44 7.69
C ILE A 71 -1.79 -16.15 7.67
N ILE A 72 -1.29 -15.06 8.26
CA ILE A 72 -2.03 -13.79 8.31
C ILE A 72 -2.18 -13.17 6.92
N LEU A 73 -1.16 -13.30 6.07
CA LEU A 73 -1.20 -12.81 4.71
C LEU A 73 -2.15 -13.66 3.84
N ASP A 74 -2.21 -14.98 4.06
CA ASP A 74 -3.14 -15.88 3.37
C ASP A 74 -4.61 -15.53 3.68
N GLU A 75 -4.94 -15.20 4.94
CA GLU A 75 -6.27 -14.69 5.32
C GLU A 75 -6.71 -13.46 4.50
N VAL A 76 -5.74 -12.68 4.02
CA VAL A 76 -5.99 -11.46 3.24
C VAL A 76 -5.57 -11.58 1.78
N GLN A 77 -5.31 -12.81 1.31
CA GLN A 77 -4.91 -13.14 -0.06
C GLN A 77 -3.67 -12.36 -0.55
N MET A 78 -2.69 -12.19 0.34
CA MET A 78 -1.40 -11.60 0.03
C MET A 78 -0.29 -12.64 0.20
N THR A 79 0.75 -12.51 -0.61
CA THR A 79 2.00 -13.26 -0.43
C THR A 79 2.99 -12.45 0.39
N VAL A 80 4.05 -13.10 0.88
CA VAL A 80 5.19 -12.41 1.50
C VAL A 80 5.83 -11.43 0.52
N ASP A 81 5.92 -11.78 -0.76
CA ASP A 81 6.45 -10.91 -1.81
C ASP A 81 5.58 -9.66 -2.02
N ASP A 82 4.25 -9.78 -2.04
CA ASP A 82 3.36 -8.61 -2.11
C ASP A 82 3.58 -7.67 -0.90
N PHE A 83 3.79 -8.26 0.27
CA PHE A 83 4.03 -7.53 1.51
C PHE A 83 5.38 -6.82 1.51
N GLU A 84 6.44 -7.48 1.06
CA GLU A 84 7.79 -6.94 0.91
C GLU A 84 7.82 -5.80 -0.11
N GLN A 85 7.18 -5.97 -1.27
CA GLN A 85 7.10 -4.92 -2.29
C GLN A 85 6.37 -3.67 -1.76
N SER A 86 5.29 -3.85 -0.99
CA SER A 86 4.60 -2.74 -0.32
C SER A 86 5.50 -2.05 0.71
N TYR A 87 6.30 -2.82 1.47
CA TYR A 87 7.26 -2.30 2.43
C TYR A 87 8.36 -1.46 1.75
N ASN A 88 8.93 -1.98 0.66
CA ASN A 88 9.97 -1.32 -0.13
C ASN A 88 9.47 0.00 -0.71
N MET A 89 8.28 0.01 -1.32
CA MET A 89 7.66 1.22 -1.84
C MET A 89 7.48 2.30 -0.76
N LYS A 90 7.07 1.90 0.46
CA LYS A 90 6.92 2.82 1.59
C LYS A 90 8.27 3.43 1.98
N ASN A 91 9.36 2.67 1.92
CA ASN A 91 10.71 3.11 2.29
C ASN A 91 11.37 3.97 1.21
N GLU A 92 11.09 3.71 -0.08
CA GLU A 92 11.51 4.55 -1.22
C GLU A 92 10.81 5.92 -1.22
N SER A 93 9.65 6.03 -0.56
CA SER A 93 8.86 7.25 -0.47
C SER A 93 9.41 8.25 0.57
N ASN A 94 9.58 9.52 0.17
CA ASN A 94 9.98 10.60 1.09
C ASN A 94 8.77 11.29 1.78
N VAL A 95 8.99 11.97 2.92
CA VAL A 95 7.97 12.65 3.76
C VAL A 95 7.01 13.54 2.95
N GLN A 96 7.50 14.19 1.88
CA GLN A 96 6.72 15.08 1.00
C GLN A 96 5.54 14.39 0.31
N PHE A 97 5.53 13.06 0.20
CA PHE A 97 4.42 12.28 -0.36
C PHE A 97 3.39 11.88 0.72
N HIS A 98 2.90 12.87 1.47
CA HIS A 98 1.73 12.66 2.31
C HIS A 98 0.47 12.47 1.46
N ASP A 99 -0.35 11.50 1.84
CA ASP A 99 -1.58 11.27 1.12
C ASP A 99 -2.55 12.44 1.31
N LYS A 100 -3.24 12.78 0.23
CA LYS A 100 -4.27 13.82 0.20
C LYS A 100 -5.69 13.23 0.26
N ALA A 101 -5.85 11.91 0.10
CA ALA A 101 -7.16 11.27 0.15
C ALA A 101 -7.70 11.20 1.58
N LYS A 102 -8.97 11.57 1.76
CA LYS A 102 -9.60 11.62 3.09
C LYS A 102 -10.10 10.26 3.56
N ASN A 103 -10.45 9.38 2.62
CA ASN A 103 -11.06 8.09 2.90
C ASN A 103 -10.62 7.01 1.90
N LEU A 104 -10.95 5.74 2.21
CA LEU A 104 -10.51 4.57 1.44
C LEU A 104 -11.06 4.58 0.00
N ALA A 105 -12.26 5.11 -0.21
CA ALA A 105 -12.88 5.16 -1.54
C ALA A 105 -12.16 6.16 -2.45
N GLU A 106 -11.86 7.36 -1.94
CA GLU A 106 -11.08 8.37 -2.68
C GLU A 106 -9.69 7.83 -3.04
N ALA A 107 -9.02 7.18 -2.08
CA ALA A 107 -7.70 6.59 -2.30
C ALA A 107 -7.71 5.49 -3.35
N ARG A 108 -8.75 4.64 -3.32
CA ARG A 108 -8.95 3.58 -4.30
C ARG A 108 -9.22 4.15 -5.69
N ASN A 109 -10.10 5.14 -5.82
CA ASN A 109 -10.37 5.80 -7.10
C ASN A 109 -9.08 6.40 -7.67
N ARG A 110 -8.25 6.99 -6.80
CA ARG A 110 -6.95 7.50 -7.20
C ARG A 110 -6.04 6.39 -7.71
N PHE A 111 -5.90 5.29 -6.97
CA PHE A 111 -5.16 4.11 -7.40
C PHE A 111 -5.65 3.58 -8.77
N GLU A 112 -6.97 3.46 -8.96
CA GLU A 112 -7.57 2.98 -10.21
C GLU A 112 -7.34 3.94 -11.39
N SER A 113 -7.08 5.23 -11.13
CA SER A 113 -6.73 6.22 -12.15
C SER A 113 -5.23 6.30 -12.47
N MET A 114 -4.37 5.68 -11.66
CA MET A 114 -2.92 5.73 -11.84
C MET A 114 -2.49 4.88 -13.05
N LYS A 115 -1.47 5.36 -13.74
CA LYS A 115 -0.77 4.58 -14.76
C LYS A 115 0.53 4.06 -14.16
N PHE A 116 0.64 2.75 -14.07
CA PHE A 116 1.87 2.08 -13.66
C PHE A 116 2.72 1.84 -14.91
N SER A 117 3.98 2.25 -14.88
CA SER A 117 4.92 2.05 -15.98
C SER A 117 6.34 1.87 -15.46
N GLY A 118 7.14 1.11 -16.22
CA GLY A 118 8.55 0.90 -15.93
C GLY A 118 8.76 0.26 -14.56
N GLU A 119 9.64 0.84 -13.74
CA GLU A 119 9.98 0.30 -12.41
C GLU A 119 8.82 0.27 -11.42
N MET A 120 7.73 1.01 -11.69
CA MET A 120 6.56 1.07 -10.81
C MET A 120 5.52 -0.02 -11.10
N GLU A 121 5.61 -0.73 -12.22
CA GLU A 121 4.69 -1.83 -12.57
C GLU A 121 4.67 -2.93 -11.52
N LYS A 122 5.82 -3.21 -10.90
CA LYS A 122 5.94 -4.20 -9.82
C LYS A 122 4.96 -3.92 -8.67
N TYR A 123 4.67 -2.65 -8.38
CA TYR A 123 3.83 -2.27 -7.24
C TYR A 123 2.33 -2.36 -7.50
N GLU A 124 1.88 -2.52 -8.75
CA GLU A 124 0.47 -2.46 -9.10
C GLU A 124 -0.36 -3.57 -8.42
N GLU A 125 0.05 -4.82 -8.56
CA GLU A 125 -0.64 -5.97 -7.96
C GLU A 125 -0.60 -5.96 -6.42
N PRO A 126 0.56 -5.73 -5.77
CA PRO A 126 0.63 -5.58 -4.32
C PRO A 126 -0.36 -4.52 -3.78
N LEU A 127 -0.42 -3.35 -4.43
CA LEU A 127 -1.34 -2.28 -4.04
C LEU A 127 -2.80 -2.64 -4.29
N ARG A 128 -3.09 -3.32 -5.40
CA ARG A 128 -4.44 -3.82 -5.72
C ARG A 128 -4.94 -4.76 -4.62
N LYS A 129 -4.10 -5.70 -4.19
CA LYS A 129 -4.40 -6.62 -3.09
C LYS A 129 -4.57 -5.87 -1.77
N LEU A 130 -3.67 -4.94 -1.46
CA LEU A 130 -3.78 -4.07 -0.28
C LEU A 130 -5.13 -3.35 -0.20
N PHE A 131 -5.63 -2.76 -1.29
CA PHE A 131 -6.93 -2.09 -1.30
C PHE A 131 -8.11 -3.05 -1.12
N ARG A 132 -8.01 -4.29 -1.62
CA ARG A 132 -9.00 -5.35 -1.35
C ARG A 132 -8.98 -5.72 0.13
N THR A 133 -7.80 -5.91 0.71
CA THR A 133 -7.63 -6.23 2.13
C THR A 133 -8.20 -5.14 3.03
N LEU A 134 -7.85 -3.87 2.79
CA LEU A 134 -8.37 -2.74 3.58
C LEU A 134 -9.91 -2.66 3.53
N LYS A 135 -10.53 -3.00 2.40
CA LYS A 135 -11.99 -3.10 2.28
C LYS A 135 -12.55 -4.23 3.16
N ILE A 136 -11.95 -5.42 3.11
CA ILE A 136 -12.37 -6.58 3.92
C ILE A 136 -12.21 -6.28 5.41
N CYS A 137 -11.07 -5.72 5.83
CA CYS A 137 -10.80 -5.37 7.22
C CYS A 137 -11.77 -4.31 7.76
N ASN A 138 -12.06 -3.26 6.98
CA ASN A 138 -13.02 -2.23 7.39
C ASN A 138 -14.45 -2.77 7.51
N LEU A 139 -14.86 -3.69 6.62
CA LEU A 139 -16.14 -4.39 6.74
C LEU A 139 -16.21 -5.26 8.00
N HIS A 140 -15.12 -5.95 8.34
CA HIS A 140 -15.06 -6.81 9.53
C HIS A 140 -15.11 -6.00 10.84
N LEU A 141 -14.50 -4.80 10.87
CA LEU A 141 -14.60 -3.87 12.00
C LEU A 141 -16.02 -3.29 12.14
N ALA A 142 -16.65 -2.90 11.02
CA ALA A 142 -18.03 -2.41 11.03
C ALA A 142 -19.01 -3.48 11.55
N ASN A 143 -18.87 -4.73 11.11
CA ASN A 143 -19.71 -5.84 11.56
C ASN A 143 -19.47 -6.21 13.03
N LYS A 144 -18.23 -6.13 13.54
CA LYS A 144 -17.97 -6.30 14.98
C LYS A 144 -18.66 -5.23 15.82
N HIS A 145 -18.68 -3.97 15.37
CA HIS A 145 -19.42 -2.92 16.07
C HIS A 145 -20.93 -3.18 16.07
N VAL A 146 -21.52 -3.60 14.94
CA VAL A 146 -22.95 -3.96 14.86
C VAL A 146 -23.29 -5.09 15.83
N LEU A 147 -22.48 -6.16 15.87
CA LEU A 147 -22.70 -7.29 16.79
C LEU A 147 -22.53 -6.92 18.27
N ILE A 148 -21.67 -5.95 18.60
CA ILE A 148 -21.55 -5.42 19.97
C ILE A 148 -22.82 -4.64 20.35
N TYR A 149 -23.35 -3.83 19.43
CA TYR A 149 -24.59 -3.08 19.67
C TYR A 149 -25.82 -3.99 19.75
N GLU A 150 -25.92 -5.04 18.93
CA GLU A 150 -27.02 -6.01 18.99
C GLU A 150 -26.99 -6.84 20.28
N ASN A 151 -25.81 -7.25 20.75
CA ASN A 151 -25.65 -7.94 22.03
C ASN A 151 -25.93 -7.02 23.24
N LEU A 152 -25.58 -5.73 23.16
CA LEU A 152 -25.92 -4.77 24.21
C LEU A 152 -27.42 -4.47 24.26
N LEU A 153 -28.12 -4.47 23.12
CA LEU A 153 -29.58 -4.31 23.07
C LEU A 153 -30.34 -5.54 23.60
N THR A 154 -29.80 -6.75 23.43
CA THR A 154 -30.40 -7.98 23.97
C THR A 154 -30.15 -8.18 25.47
N CYS A 155 -29.20 -7.45 26.07
CA CYS A 155 -28.99 -7.44 27.52
C CYS A 155 -29.76 -6.35 28.29
N VAL A 156 -30.53 -5.48 27.60
CA VAL A 156 -31.26 -4.35 28.21
C VAL A 156 -32.79 -4.48 28.03
N LEU A 157 -33.28 -5.63 27.54
CA LEU A 157 -34.71 -6.00 27.52
C LEU A 157 -34.92 -7.27 28.37
#